data_AF-A0A7J4KCE4-F1
#
_entry.id   AF-A0A7J4KCE4-F1
#
_cell.length_a   1.000
_cell.length_b   1.000
_cell.length_c   1.000
_cell.angle_alpha   90.00
_cell.angle_beta   90.00
_cell.angle_gamma   90.00
#
_symmetry.space_group_name_H-M   'P 1'
#
loop_
_entity.id
_entity.type
_entity.pdbx_description
1 polymer ?
#
loop_
_entity_poly.entity_id
_entity_poly.type
_entity_poly.pdbx_seq_one_letter_code
_entity_poly.pdbx_strand_id
1 'polypeptide(L)'
;MSYFLTTVPVEVAVSSARSIGVLMPAEEVPLATAHGRILAADIAADIDIPGFNRSSVDGYAVRSRDTIGASESLPALLHLAGMVAMGGDA
;
A
#
# COMPACT_ATOMS: atom_id res chain seq x y z
N MET A 1 58.53 5.42 -1.54
CA MET A 1 57.46 4.40 -1.54
C MET A 1 56.95 4.28 -0.11
N SER A 2 55.93 5.05 0.29
CA SER A 2 55.53 5.13 1.71
C SER A 2 54.11 5.69 1.88
N TYR A 3 53.09 4.99 1.37
CA TYR A 3 51.69 5.28 1.73
C TYR A 3 51.08 4.18 2.62
N PHE A 4 51.89 3.24 3.12
CA PHE A 4 51.40 2.05 3.82
C PHE A 4 51.11 2.25 5.31
N LEU A 5 51.28 3.46 5.88
CA LEU A 5 51.22 3.68 7.34
C LEU A 5 50.49 4.97 7.79
N THR A 6 49.76 5.66 6.92
CA THR A 6 49.01 6.87 7.33
C THR A 6 47.56 6.50 7.62
N THR A 7 47.16 6.57 8.89
CA THR A 7 45.78 6.34 9.32
C THR A 7 44.91 7.54 8.98
N VAL A 8 43.64 7.28 8.69
CA VAL A 8 42.61 8.31 8.50
C VAL A 8 41.49 8.11 9.53
N PRO A 9 40.77 9.18 9.91
CA PRO A 9 39.57 9.06 10.72
C PRO A 9 38.53 8.15 10.07
N VAL A 10 37.73 7.45 10.89
CA VAL A 10 36.72 6.48 10.43
C VAL A 10 35.73 7.11 9.44
N GLU A 11 35.33 8.36 9.65
CA GLU A 11 34.43 9.08 8.75
C GLU A 11 35.00 9.23 7.33
N VAL A 12 36.30 9.52 7.22
CA VAL A 12 37.01 9.63 5.94
C VAL A 12 37.13 8.27 5.26
N ALA A 13 37.36 7.20 6.03
CA ALA A 13 37.40 5.85 5.50
C ALA A 13 36.01 5.42 4.96
N VAL A 14 34.94 5.69 5.70
CA VAL A 14 33.56 5.36 5.30
C VAL A 14 33.14 6.15 4.06
N SER A 15 33.45 7.45 3.99
CA SER A 15 33.11 8.27 2.81
C SER A 15 33.88 7.82 1.57
N SER A 16 35.17 7.49 1.72
CA SER A 16 35.99 6.95 0.63
C SER A 16 35.53 5.57 0.18
N ALA A 17 35.08 4.71 1.10
CA ALA A 17 34.50 3.40 0.75
C ALA A 17 33.16 3.54 0.03
N ARG A 18 32.33 4.51 0.42
CA ARG A 18 31.06 4.80 -0.26
C ARG A 18 31.26 5.40 -1.65
N SER A 19 32.29 6.23 -1.84
CA SER A 19 32.53 6.92 -3.12
C SER A 19 32.97 5.98 -4.25
N ILE A 20 33.52 4.81 -3.91
CA ILE A 20 33.87 3.76 -4.88
C ILE A 20 32.74 2.75 -5.10
N GLY A 21 31.61 2.90 -4.38
CA GLY A 21 30.44 2.05 -4.55
C GLY A 21 29.83 2.23 -5.93
N VAL A 22 29.61 1.13 -6.63
CA VAL A 22 28.97 1.12 -7.95
C VAL A 22 27.53 0.67 -7.78
N LEU A 23 26.60 1.37 -8.44
CA LEU A 23 25.21 0.93 -8.51
C LEU A 23 25.14 -0.38 -9.30
N MET A 24 24.57 -1.40 -8.67
CA MET A 24 24.31 -2.66 -9.36
C MET A 24 23.19 -2.48 -10.39
N PRO A 25 23.24 -3.21 -11.52
CA PRO A 25 22.14 -3.21 -12.47
C PRO A 25 20.87 -3.75 -11.80
N ALA A 26 19.72 -3.20 -12.19
CA ALA A 26 18.43 -3.72 -11.80
C ALA A 26 18.16 -5.07 -12.48
N GLU A 27 17.42 -5.93 -11.81
CA GLU A 27 16.90 -7.17 -12.36
C GLU A 27 15.44 -7.35 -11.93
N GLU A 28 14.63 -7.93 -12.81
CA GLU A 28 13.30 -8.38 -12.45
C GLU A 28 13.36 -9.77 -11.84
N VAL A 29 12.74 -9.93 -10.68
CA VAL A 29 12.68 -11.21 -9.97
C VAL A 29 11.24 -11.53 -9.58
N PRO A 30 10.86 -12.82 -9.51
CA PRO A 30 9.58 -13.21 -8.94
C PRO A 30 9.42 -12.68 -7.51
N LEU A 31 8.21 -12.23 -7.15
CA LEU A 31 7.91 -11.72 -5.80
C LEU A 31 8.24 -12.73 -4.70
N ALA A 32 8.04 -14.03 -4.97
CA ALA A 32 8.37 -15.11 -4.04
C ALA A 32 9.86 -15.16 -3.64
N THR A 33 10.75 -14.60 -4.48
CA THR A 33 12.21 -14.55 -4.25
C THR A 33 12.73 -13.13 -3.98
N ALA A 34 11.82 -12.14 -3.88
CA ALA A 34 12.18 -10.74 -3.70
C ALA A 34 12.54 -10.38 -2.24
N HIS A 35 12.21 -11.24 -1.27
CA HIS A 35 12.48 -10.98 0.15
C HIS A 35 13.98 -10.78 0.40
N GLY A 36 14.34 -9.69 1.09
CA GLY A 36 15.74 -9.33 1.40
C GLY A 36 16.48 -8.59 0.27
N ARG A 37 15.86 -8.38 -0.89
CA ARG A 37 16.39 -7.57 -1.99
C ARG A 37 16.11 -6.08 -1.75
N ILE A 38 16.78 -5.21 -2.51
CA ILE A 38 16.58 -3.76 -2.47
C ILE A 38 15.85 -3.34 -3.75
N LEU A 39 14.83 -2.49 -3.63
CA LEU A 39 14.12 -1.94 -4.78
C LEU A 39 15.05 -1.04 -5.59
N ALA A 40 15.06 -1.23 -6.90
CA ALA A 40 15.84 -0.41 -7.81
C ALA A 40 15.19 0.96 -8.11
N ALA A 41 13.87 1.07 -7.93
CA ALA A 41 13.09 2.29 -8.12
C ALA A 41 11.84 2.27 -7.23
N ASP A 42 11.18 3.42 -7.09
CA ASP A 42 9.91 3.55 -6.38
C ASP A 42 8.80 2.74 -7.08
N ILE A 43 7.88 2.19 -6.29
CA ILE A 43 6.72 1.44 -6.77
C ILE A 43 5.46 2.23 -6.40
N ALA A 44 4.69 2.62 -7.41
CA ALA A 44 3.38 3.25 -7.24
C ALA A 44 2.26 2.22 -7.45
N ALA A 45 1.13 2.39 -6.76
CA ALA A 45 -0.06 1.61 -7.03
C ALA A 45 -0.60 1.98 -8.42
N ASP A 46 -0.95 0.97 -9.21
CA ASP A 46 -1.52 1.11 -10.55
C ASP A 46 -3.06 1.23 -10.52
N ILE A 47 -3.68 0.83 -9.41
CA ILE A 47 -5.14 0.86 -9.19
C ILE A 47 -5.50 1.29 -7.77
N ASP A 48 -6.73 1.79 -7.62
CA ASP A 48 -7.34 1.98 -6.30
C ASP A 48 -7.68 0.63 -5.65
N ILE A 49 -7.47 0.55 -4.34
CA ILE A 49 -7.81 -0.65 -3.55
C ILE A 49 -8.64 -0.24 -2.33
N PRO A 50 -9.94 -0.61 -2.26
CA PRO A 50 -10.70 -1.35 -3.26
C PRO A 50 -11.04 -0.49 -4.49
N GLY A 51 -11.05 -1.10 -5.68
CA GLY A 51 -11.39 -0.41 -6.93
C GLY A 51 -12.88 -0.08 -7.12
N PHE A 52 -13.72 -0.33 -6.10
CA PHE A 52 -15.15 -0.05 -6.13
C PHE A 52 -15.72 0.13 -4.71
N ASN A 53 -16.90 0.74 -4.63
CA ASN A 53 -17.63 0.90 -3.38
C ASN A 53 -18.16 -0.43 -2.87
N ARG A 54 -17.75 -0.82 -1.67
CA ARG A 54 -18.19 -2.06 -1.02
C ARG A 54 -18.61 -1.80 0.42
N SER A 55 -19.52 -2.61 0.94
CA SER A 55 -19.79 -2.62 2.37
C SER A 55 -18.62 -3.25 3.13
N SER A 56 -18.25 -2.65 4.27
CA SER A 56 -17.29 -3.23 5.22
C SER A 56 -17.96 -4.13 6.27
N VAL A 57 -19.30 -4.14 6.31
CA VAL A 57 -20.11 -4.85 7.29
C VAL A 57 -21.30 -5.55 6.63
N ASP A 58 -21.89 -6.49 7.35
CA ASP A 58 -23.18 -7.04 7.00
C ASP A 58 -24.29 -6.04 7.38
N GLY A 59 -25.24 -5.82 6.48
CA GLY A 59 -26.31 -4.86 6.70
C GLY A 59 -27.15 -4.58 5.45
N TYR A 60 -27.85 -3.45 5.46
CA TYR A 60 -28.72 -3.01 4.36
C TYR A 60 -28.14 -1.76 3.70
N ALA A 61 -27.98 -1.82 2.38
CA ALA A 61 -27.67 -0.63 1.60
C ALA A 61 -28.93 0.25 1.51
N VAL A 62 -28.83 1.48 1.99
CA VAL A 62 -29.93 2.45 1.96
C VAL A 62 -29.47 3.75 1.32
N ARG A 63 -30.42 4.49 0.75
CA ARG A 63 -30.15 5.88 0.35
C ARG A 63 -30.21 6.74 1.61
N SER A 64 -29.12 7.43 1.93
CA SER A 64 -29.03 8.26 3.14
C SER A 64 -30.18 9.27 3.29
N ARG A 65 -30.74 9.77 2.18
CA ARG A 65 -31.87 10.71 2.22
C ARG A 65 -33.18 10.08 2.72
N ASP A 66 -33.38 8.78 2.51
CA ASP A 66 -34.61 8.08 2.86
C ASP A 66 -34.69 7.80 4.37
N THR A 67 -33.59 7.99 5.11
CA THR A 67 -33.52 7.84 6.57
C THR A 67 -33.53 9.17 7.32
N ILE A 68 -33.68 10.31 6.62
CA ILE A 68 -33.71 11.63 7.28
C ILE A 68 -34.98 11.76 8.14
N GLY A 69 -34.81 12.19 9.38
CA GLY A 69 -35.92 12.36 10.34
C GLY A 69 -36.31 11.09 11.09
N ALA A 70 -35.67 9.95 10.77
CA ALA A 70 -35.84 8.74 11.55
C ALA A 70 -35.33 8.94 12.99
N SER A 71 -36.11 8.49 13.96
CA SER A 71 -35.77 8.49 15.39
C SER A 71 -36.23 7.19 16.04
N GLU A 72 -35.88 6.99 17.30
CA GLU A 72 -36.35 5.83 18.08
C GLU A 72 -37.89 5.78 18.18
N SER A 73 -38.56 6.94 18.25
CA SER A 73 -40.02 7.05 18.31
C SER A 73 -40.70 7.07 16.94
N LEU A 74 -39.95 7.38 15.88
CA LEU A 74 -40.45 7.44 14.51
C LEU A 74 -39.46 6.77 13.54
N PRO A 75 -39.47 5.44 13.44
CA PRO A 75 -38.55 4.72 12.56
C PRO A 75 -38.90 4.93 11.08
N ALA A 76 -37.87 4.98 10.23
CA ALA A 76 -38.07 4.92 8.79
C ALA A 76 -38.36 3.48 8.35
N LEU A 77 -39.50 3.27 7.67
CA LEU A 77 -39.86 1.98 7.09
C LEU A 77 -39.34 1.92 5.65
N LEU A 78 -38.58 0.88 5.33
CA LEU A 78 -37.99 0.66 4.01
C LEU A 78 -38.41 -0.69 3.45
N HIS A 79 -38.50 -0.79 2.13
CA HIS A 79 -38.77 -2.05 1.44
C HIS A 79 -37.47 -2.73 1.02
N LEU A 80 -37.38 -4.05 1.24
CA LEU A 80 -36.25 -4.85 0.78
C LEU A 80 -36.34 -5.01 -0.74
N ALA A 81 -35.48 -4.32 -1.47
CA ALA A 81 -35.45 -4.35 -2.93
C ALA A 81 -34.70 -5.56 -3.50
N GLY A 82 -33.75 -6.13 -2.74
CA GLY A 82 -32.91 -7.23 -3.18
C GLY A 82 -31.76 -7.50 -2.21
N MET A 83 -30.80 -8.32 -2.64
CA MET A 83 -29.60 -8.68 -1.89
C MET A 83 -28.42 -8.81 -2.85
N VAL A 84 -27.26 -8.34 -2.42
CA VAL A 84 -25.99 -8.49 -3.15
C VAL A 84 -25.05 -9.34 -2.30
N ALA A 85 -24.67 -10.50 -2.81
CA ALA A 85 -23.70 -11.38 -2.15
C ALA A 85 -22.26 -10.93 -2.44
N MET A 86 -21.29 -11.48 -1.70
CA MET A 86 -19.88 -11.21 -1.99
C MET A 86 -19.52 -11.63 -3.42
N GLY A 87 -18.91 -10.73 -4.19
CA GLY A 87 -18.55 -10.99 -5.59
C GLY A 87 -19.74 -11.12 -6.55
N GLY A 88 -20.97 -10.89 -6.07
CA GLY A 88 -22.14 -10.78 -6.94
C GLY A 88 -22.23 -9.40 -7.57
N ASP A 89 -22.86 -9.33 -8.73
CA ASP A 89 -23.19 -8.06 -9.38
C ASP A 89 -24.35 -7.39 -8.64
N ALA A 90 -24.26 -6.07 -8.48
CA ALA A 90 -25.26 -5.23 -7.81
C ALA A 90 -26.35 -4.74 -8.77
#